data_AF-A0A7V9L7T0-F1
#
_entry.id   AF-A0A7V9L7T0-F1
#
_cell.length_a   1.000
_cell.length_b   1.000
_cell.length_c   1.000
_cell.angle_alpha   90.00
_cell.angle_beta   90.00
_cell.angle_gamma   90.00
#
_symmetry.space_group_name_H-M   'P 1'
#
loop_
_entity.id
_entity.type
_entity.pdbx_description
1 polymer ?
#
loop_
_entity_poly.entity_id
_entity_poly.type
_entity_poly.pdbx_seq_one_letter_code
_entity_poly.pdbx_strand_id
1 'polypeptide(L)'
;MTNPATTASEASPPRLFVLDDDKPHDVFDVLGAIDGNGAIVRVRSPFLFEIGEELSIRIEQDGVSSDAIARVRAHIGPNDSRITELEISERTEPRAIEG
;
A
#
# COMPACT_ATOMS: atom_id res chain seq x y z
N MET A 1 32.05 28.80 -3.19
CA MET A 1 30.75 28.71 -3.90
C MET A 1 29.97 27.61 -3.20
N THR A 2 28.98 27.97 -2.40
CA THR A 2 28.22 27.03 -1.57
C THR A 2 26.99 26.60 -2.36
N ASN A 3 26.90 25.32 -2.73
CA ASN A 3 25.68 24.76 -3.31
C ASN A 3 24.57 24.77 -2.25
N PRO A 4 23.35 25.27 -2.57
CA PRO A 4 22.19 24.99 -1.75
C PRO A 4 21.82 23.50 -1.94
N ALA A 5 21.91 22.73 -0.86
CA ALA A 5 21.31 21.40 -0.81
C ALA A 5 19.79 21.57 -0.89
N THR A 6 19.22 21.27 -2.06
CA THR A 6 17.79 21.01 -2.21
C THR A 6 17.46 19.81 -1.32
N THR A 7 16.78 20.05 -0.21
CA THR A 7 16.09 19.02 0.55
C THR A 7 14.93 18.54 -0.30
N ALA A 8 15.19 17.61 -1.22
CA ALA A 8 14.13 16.76 -1.75
C ALA A 8 13.62 15.98 -0.54
N SER A 9 12.52 16.43 0.04
CA SER A 9 11.79 15.65 1.02
C SER A 9 11.37 14.39 0.28
N GLU A 10 12.09 13.29 0.46
CA GLU A 10 11.65 11.99 -0.05
C GLU A 10 10.23 11.79 0.49
N ALA A 11 9.23 11.83 -0.41
CA ALA A 11 7.87 11.52 -0.05
C ALA A 11 7.91 10.13 0.60
N SER A 12 7.47 10.05 1.86
CA SER A 12 7.46 8.76 2.55
C SER A 12 6.57 7.80 1.77
N PRO A 13 6.99 6.54 1.58
CA PRO A 13 6.16 5.58 0.87
C PRO A 13 4.81 5.43 1.60
N PRO A 14 3.71 5.20 0.86
CA PRO A 14 2.41 5.02 1.47
C PRO A 14 2.45 3.84 2.46
N ARG A 15 1.74 3.98 3.58
CA ARG A 15 1.50 2.88 4.53
C ARG A 15 0.20 2.19 4.17
N LEU A 16 0.17 0.87 4.29
CA LEU A 16 -0.99 0.06 3.91
C LEU A 16 -1.35 -0.89 5.04
N PHE A 17 -2.57 -0.77 5.53
CA PHE A 17 -3.11 -1.57 6.62
C PHE A 17 -4.19 -2.48 6.09
N VAL A 18 -4.24 -3.72 6.57
CA VAL A 18 -5.41 -4.59 6.40
C VAL A 18 -6.43 -4.25 7.47
N LEU A 19 -7.71 -4.16 7.11
CA LEU A 19 -8.81 -3.94 8.03
C LEU A 19 -9.47 -5.29 8.37
N ASP A 20 -9.51 -5.62 9.66
CA ASP A 20 -10.25 -6.76 10.22
C ASP A 20 -11.28 -6.21 11.21
N ASP A 21 -12.58 -6.29 10.89
CA ASP A 21 -13.66 -5.62 11.65
C ASP A 21 -13.34 -4.13 11.97
N ASP A 22 -12.96 -3.36 10.94
CA ASP A 22 -12.50 -1.95 11.00
C ASP A 22 -11.20 -1.69 11.79
N LYS A 23 -10.56 -2.74 12.32
CA LYS A 23 -9.29 -2.62 13.03
C LYS A 23 -8.13 -2.63 12.03
N PRO A 24 -7.25 -1.61 12.02
CA PRO A 24 -6.10 -1.58 11.12
C PRO A 24 -4.95 -2.45 11.62
N HIS A 25 -4.39 -3.25 10.71
CA HIS A 25 -3.25 -4.12 10.92
C HIS A 25 -2.13 -3.78 9.94
N ASP A 26 -0.98 -3.36 10.48
CA ASP A 26 0.23 -3.07 9.70
C ASP A 26 0.98 -4.38 9.40
N VAL A 27 0.66 -4.99 8.27
CA VAL A 27 1.18 -6.31 7.85
C VAL A 27 1.88 -6.28 6.50
N PHE A 28 2.04 -5.08 5.94
CA PHE A 28 2.57 -4.87 4.61
C PHE A 28 3.75 -3.89 4.61
N ASP A 29 4.89 -4.35 4.12
CA ASP A 29 5.95 -3.46 3.67
C ASP A 29 5.67 -3.05 2.22
N VAL A 30 5.27 -1.79 2.02
CA VAL A 30 4.96 -1.28 0.67
C VAL A 30 6.23 -1.01 -0.12
N LEU A 31 6.36 -1.68 -1.26
CA LEU A 31 7.50 -1.54 -2.16
C LEU A 31 7.29 -0.47 -3.25
N GLY A 32 6.03 -0.13 -3.54
CA GLY A 32 5.65 0.89 -4.51
C GLY A 32 4.29 0.63 -5.16
N ALA A 33 3.75 1.64 -5.82
CA ALA A 33 2.56 1.54 -6.66
C ALA A 33 2.93 1.60 -8.14
N ILE A 34 2.24 0.83 -8.97
CA ILE A 34 2.30 0.93 -10.43
C ILE A 34 1.11 1.78 -10.85
N ASP A 35 1.34 3.06 -11.08
CA ASP A 35 0.33 3.95 -11.65
C ASP A 35 0.17 3.61 -13.15
N GLY A 36 -0.89 2.89 -13.47
CA GLY A 36 -1.23 2.56 -14.85
C GLY A 36 -2.57 1.85 -14.96
N ASN A 37 -3.64 2.60 -15.20
CA ASN A 37 -5.01 2.16 -15.53
C ASN A 37 -5.72 1.16 -14.57
N GLY A 38 -5.02 0.66 -13.55
CA GLY A 38 -5.49 -0.08 -12.39
C GLY A 38 -4.43 0.08 -11.31
N ALA A 39 -4.81 0.58 -10.14
CA ALA A 39 -3.86 0.93 -9.10
C ALA A 39 -3.31 -0.36 -8.45
N ILE A 40 -2.20 -0.87 -8.99
CA ILE A 40 -1.55 -2.08 -8.47
C ILE A 40 -0.50 -1.67 -7.44
N VAL A 41 -0.60 -2.20 -6.24
CA VAL A 41 0.37 -1.98 -5.16
C VAL A 41 1.18 -3.25 -4.95
N ARG A 42 2.49 -3.10 -4.82
CA ARG A 42 3.40 -4.19 -4.48
C ARG A 42 3.75 -4.12 -3.01
N VAL A 43 3.52 -5.22 -2.31
CA VAL A 43 3.77 -5.34 -0.88
C VAL A 43 4.56 -6.60 -0.57
N ARG A 44 5.32 -6.59 0.53
CA ARG A 44 5.75 -7.81 1.21
C ARG A 44 4.87 -8.03 2.42
N SER A 45 4.50 -9.27 2.68
CA SER A 45 3.77 -9.66 3.89
C SER A 45 4.38 -10.95 4.46
N PRO A 46 4.45 -11.08 5.78
CA PRO A 46 4.76 -12.36 6.41
C PRO A 46 3.60 -13.37 6.27
N PHE A 47 2.40 -12.91 5.90
CA PHE A 47 1.21 -13.74 5.73
C PHE A 47 0.98 -14.07 4.25
N LEU A 48 0.48 -15.28 3.99
CA LEU A 48 0.10 -15.75 2.66
C LEU A 48 -1.41 -15.53 2.48
N PHE A 49 -1.77 -14.40 1.88
CA PHE A 49 -3.10 -14.21 1.31
C PHE A 49 -3.24 -15.06 0.04
N GLU A 50 -4.44 -15.51 -0.29
CA GLU A 50 -4.68 -16.33 -1.48
C GLU A 50 -4.87 -15.45 -2.72
N ILE A 51 -4.43 -15.93 -3.88
CA ILE A 51 -4.72 -15.24 -5.15
C ILE A 51 -6.23 -15.22 -5.36
N GLY A 52 -6.77 -14.02 -5.61
CA GLY A 52 -8.18 -13.77 -5.78
C GLY A 52 -8.90 -13.31 -4.51
N GLU A 53 -8.25 -13.40 -3.34
CA GLU A 53 -8.76 -12.92 -2.05
C GLU A 53 -8.94 -11.40 -2.08
N GLU A 54 -10.05 -10.91 -1.51
CA GLU A 54 -10.35 -9.50 -1.37
C GLU A 54 -10.05 -9.03 0.04
N LEU A 55 -9.32 -7.93 0.13
CA LEU A 55 -8.87 -7.32 1.37
C LEU A 55 -9.48 -5.93 1.47
N SER A 56 -10.07 -5.65 2.63
CA SER A 56 -10.33 -4.27 3.02
C SER A 56 -9.03 -3.66 3.51
N ILE A 57 -8.61 -2.55 2.92
CA ILE A 57 -7.33 -1.91 3.24
C ILE A 57 -7.51 -0.43 3.52
N ARG A 58 -6.64 0.12 4.37
CA ARG A 58 -6.47 1.56 4.56
C ARG A 58 -5.11 1.97 4.03
N ILE A 59 -5.09 3.04 3.26
CA ILE A 59 -3.87 3.60 2.68
C ILE A 59 -3.64 4.96 3.31
N GLU A 60 -2.50 5.16 3.96
CA GLU A 60 -2.09 6.43 4.55
C GLU A 60 -0.88 6.98 3.79
N GLN A 61 -0.98 8.21 3.31
CA GLN A 61 0.09 8.90 2.59
C GLN A 61 -0.06 10.41 2.79
N ASP A 62 1.04 11.13 3.00
CA ASP A 62 1.05 12.60 3.08
C ASP A 62 0.01 13.20 4.06
N GLY A 63 -0.23 12.52 5.18
CA GLY A 63 -1.19 12.96 6.21
C GLY A 63 -2.67 12.75 5.84
N VAL A 64 -2.96 12.07 4.73
CA VAL A 64 -4.31 11.65 4.36
C VAL A 64 -4.46 10.14 4.38
N SER A 65 -5.65 9.66 4.71
CA SER A 65 -6.05 8.27 4.63
C SER A 65 -7.13 8.05 3.59
N SER A 66 -7.17 6.88 2.99
CA SER A 66 -8.25 6.42 2.12
C SER A 66 -8.48 4.95 2.36
N ASP A 67 -9.74 4.55 2.51
CA ASP A 67 -10.11 3.15 2.59
C ASP A 67 -10.31 2.62 1.16
N ALA A 68 -9.95 1.36 0.93
CA ALA A 68 -10.04 0.75 -0.37
C ALA A 68 -10.29 -0.76 -0.28
N ILE A 69 -10.86 -1.32 -1.35
CA ILE A 69 -10.88 -2.76 -1.58
C ILE A 69 -9.74 -3.10 -2.52
N ALA A 70 -8.94 -4.08 -2.12
CA ALA A 70 -7.83 -4.58 -2.90
C ALA A 70 -7.94 -6.09 -3.08
N ARG A 71 -7.72 -6.57 -4.29
CA ARG A 71 -7.71 -7.99 -4.61
C ARG A 71 -6.28 -8.49 -4.78
N VAL A 72 -5.95 -9.62 -4.17
CA VAL A 72 -4.66 -10.27 -4.39
C VAL A 72 -4.61 -10.78 -5.83
N ARG A 73 -3.79 -10.14 -6.65
CA ARG A 73 -3.66 -10.46 -8.07
C ARG A 73 -2.66 -11.59 -8.31
N ALA A 74 -1.50 -11.50 -7.66
CA ALA A 74 -0.40 -12.42 -7.90
C ALA A 74 0.60 -12.42 -6.75
N HIS A 75 1.36 -13.51 -6.65
CA HIS A 75 2.61 -13.55 -5.92
C HIS A 75 3.77 -13.72 -6.90
N ILE A 76 4.75 -12.82 -6.82
CA ILE A 76 5.92 -12.82 -7.68
C ILE A 76 7.20 -12.98 -6.86
N GLY A 77 8.26 -13.45 -7.52
CA GLY A 77 9.56 -13.66 -6.88
C GLY A 77 9.68 -15.02 -6.18
N PRO A 78 10.84 -15.28 -5.55
CA PRO A 78 11.13 -16.56 -4.91
C PRO A 78 10.39 -16.68 -3.56
N ASN A 79 10.21 -17.90 -3.07
CA ASN A 79 9.40 -18.17 -1.87
C ASN A 79 9.90 -17.46 -0.60
N ASP A 80 11.20 -17.21 -0.51
CA ASP A 80 11.89 -16.52 0.59
C ASP A 80 11.87 -14.98 0.46
N SER A 81 11.39 -14.44 -0.66
CA SER A 81 11.26 -13.00 -0.91
C SER A 81 10.05 -12.72 -1.79
N ARG A 82 8.92 -13.32 -1.43
CA ARG A 82 7.67 -13.23 -2.18
C ARG A 82 7.12 -11.80 -2.09
N ILE A 83 6.77 -11.24 -3.24
CA ILE A 83 6.07 -9.97 -3.37
C ILE A 83 4.63 -10.28 -3.75
N THR A 84 3.68 -9.64 -3.08
CA THR A 84 2.26 -9.72 -3.40
C THR A 84 1.86 -8.48 -4.19
N GLU A 85 1.19 -8.69 -5.33
CA GLU A 85 0.55 -7.63 -6.09
C GLU A 85 -0.92 -7.54 -5.67
N LEU A 86 -1.31 -6.35 -5.20
CA LEU A 86 -2.68 -6.01 -4.82
C LEU A 86 -3.26 -5.10 -5.90
N GLU A 87 -4.38 -5.48 -6.50
CA GLU A 87 -5.13 -4.65 -7.43
C GLU A 87 -6.22 -3.88 -6.67
N ILE A 88 -6.14 -2.55 -6.64
CA ILE A 88 -7.15 -1.71 -6.00
C ILE A 88 -8.31 -1.49 -6.97
N SER A 89 -9.51 -1.90 -6.55
CA SER A 89 -10.74 -1.82 -7.34
C SER A 89 -11.62 -0.64 -6.92
N GLU A 90 -11.77 -0.41 -5.62
CA GLU A 90 -12.59 0.66 -5.06
C GLU A 90 -11.77 1.46 -4.06
N ARG A 91 -11.79 2.79 -4.16
CA ARG A 91 -11.07 3.68 -3.25
C ARG A 91 -11.96 4.83 -2.84
N THR A 92 -12.10 5.05 -1.54
CA THR A 92 -12.83 6.20 -1.02
C THR A 92 -12.06 7.49 -1.24
N GLU A 93 -12.77 8.62 -1.20
CA GLU A 93 -12.12 9.93 -1.20
C GLU A 93 -11.12 10.07 -0.04
N PRO A 94 -9.95 10.70 -0.26
CA PRO A 94 -8.98 10.96 0.78
C PRO A 94 -9.53 11.84 1.91
N ARG A 95 -9.18 11.50 3.15
CA ARG A 95 -9.58 12.21 4.37
C ARG A 95 -8.34 12.54 5.18
N ALA A 96 -8.35 13.65 5.93
CA ALA A 96 -7.24 13.97 6.82
C ALA A 96 -7.15 12.92 7.95
N ILE A 97 -5.93 12.50 8.29
CA ILE A 97 -5.68 11.65 9.46
C ILE A 97 -5.74 12.55 10.69
N GLU A 98 -6.78 12.41 11.53
CA GLU A 98 -6.83 13.08 12.83
C GLU A 98 -5.92 12.34 13.80
N GLY A 99 -4.88 13.03 14.28
CA GLY A 99 -3.84 12.50 15.17
C GLY A 99 -4.19 12.56 16.65
#